data_AF-A0A2E3C1Q8-F1
#
_entry.id   AF-A0A2E3C1Q8-F1
#
_cell.length_a   1.000
_cell.length_b   1.000
_cell.length_c   1.000
_cell.angle_alpha   90.00
_cell.angle_beta   90.00
_cell.angle_gamma   90.00
#
_symmetry.space_group_name_H-M   'P 1'
#
loop_
_entity.id
_entity.type
_entity.pdbx_description
1 polymer ?
#
loop_
_entity_poly.entity_id
_entity_poly.type
_entity_poly.pdbx_seq_one_letter_code
_entity_poly.pdbx_strand_id
1 'polypeptide(L)'
;MSDLYTKTIATPEEHALLKQAFKAAEMHSEDRYTKIGVVVVTANGAVVEGYNSLPVGVKGDEQRLERPTPETHPEGDFGKYDWLHHAERKAICHAARDGVALKGAKMYAMLMPCMNCAQAVVDSGIAELVLDYDFTETYRAKGNRWEYDFQRVALMFAEAGVKVRAISISE
;
A
#
# COMPACT_ATOMS: atom_id res chain seq x y z
N MET A 1 -2.88 6.06 23.31
CA MET A 1 -2.65 6.08 21.85
C MET A 1 -1.83 4.84 21.55
N SER A 2 -2.36 3.90 20.76
CA SER A 2 -1.56 2.77 20.31
C SER A 2 -0.44 3.30 19.42
N ASP A 3 0.80 2.92 19.68
CA ASP A 3 1.89 3.20 18.75
C ASP A 3 1.55 2.49 17.43
N LEU A 4 1.28 3.25 16.37
CA LEU A 4 0.84 2.73 15.06
C LEU A 4 1.87 1.76 14.46
N TYR A 5 3.13 1.93 14.84
CA TYR A 5 4.29 1.17 14.40
C TYR A 5 5.45 1.42 15.34
N THR A 6 6.40 0.50 15.34
CA THR A 6 7.70 0.70 15.99
C THR A 6 8.68 1.33 15.01
N LYS A 7 9.24 2.49 15.35
CA LYS A 7 10.34 3.08 14.55
C LYS A 7 11.62 2.28 14.76
N THR A 8 12.27 1.87 13.67
CA THR A 8 13.54 1.12 13.70
C THR A 8 14.57 1.71 12.76
N ILE A 9 15.84 1.32 12.94
CA ILE A 9 16.92 1.69 12.01
C ILE A 9 16.82 0.79 10.77
N ALA A 10 16.84 1.40 9.58
CA ALA A 10 16.83 0.69 8.33
C ALA A 10 18.14 -0.08 8.12
N THR A 11 18.06 -1.31 7.64
CA THR A 11 19.19 -1.96 6.97
C THR A 11 19.32 -1.46 5.52
N PRO A 12 20.50 -1.60 4.88
CA PRO A 12 20.67 -1.21 3.47
C PRO A 12 19.71 -1.92 2.51
N GLU A 13 19.34 -3.16 2.81
CA GLU A 13 18.38 -3.93 2.02
C GLU A 13 16.97 -3.37 2.12
N GLU A 14 16.50 -3.07 3.35
CA GLU A 14 15.17 -2.47 3.55
C GLU A 14 15.09 -1.07 2.91
N HIS A 15 16.19 -0.31 2.93
CA HIS A 15 16.30 0.96 2.22
C HIS A 15 16.10 0.79 0.72
N ALA A 16 16.76 -0.20 0.12
CA ALA A 16 16.64 -0.50 -1.30
C ALA A 16 15.22 -0.95 -1.67
N LEU A 17 14.57 -1.77 -0.85
CA LEU A 17 13.22 -2.28 -1.08
C LEU A 17 12.16 -1.18 -1.01
N LEU A 18 12.26 -0.25 -0.04
CA LEU A 18 11.36 0.91 -0.01
C LEU A 18 11.63 1.83 -1.21
N LYS A 19 12.90 2.12 -1.56
CA LYS A 19 13.22 2.89 -2.77
C LYS A 19 12.65 2.23 -4.04
N GLN A 20 12.66 0.90 -4.12
CA GLN A 20 12.03 0.16 -5.20
C GLN A 20 10.51 0.36 -5.21
N ALA A 21 9.85 0.38 -4.05
CA ALA A 21 8.42 0.70 -3.96
C ALA A 21 8.09 2.10 -4.51
N PHE A 22 8.88 3.12 -4.15
CA PHE A 22 8.74 4.48 -4.71
C PHE A 22 8.93 4.49 -6.22
N LYS A 23 9.97 3.79 -6.72
CA LYS A 23 10.26 3.71 -8.16
C LYS A 23 9.13 3.01 -8.92
N ALA A 24 8.57 1.92 -8.38
CA ALA A 24 7.45 1.20 -8.98
C ALA A 24 6.20 2.09 -9.05
N ALA A 25 5.90 2.85 -7.99
CA ALA A 25 4.82 3.83 -7.99
C ALA A 25 5.00 4.88 -9.09
N GLU A 26 6.21 5.44 -9.21
CA GLU A 26 6.50 6.49 -10.18
C GLU A 26 6.36 6.00 -11.62
N MET A 27 6.98 4.86 -11.92
CA MET A 27 7.05 4.31 -13.28
C MET A 27 5.75 3.68 -13.76
N HIS A 28 4.93 3.14 -12.86
CA HIS A 28 3.83 2.25 -13.25
C HIS A 28 2.45 2.64 -12.74
N SER A 29 2.34 3.54 -11.75
CA SER A 29 1.02 4.01 -11.32
C SER A 29 0.38 4.93 -12.36
N GLU A 30 -0.85 4.59 -12.74
CA GLU A 30 -1.70 5.38 -13.64
C GLU A 30 -2.48 6.49 -12.90
N ASP A 31 -2.41 6.55 -11.56
CA ASP A 31 -3.08 7.59 -10.77
C ASP A 31 -2.34 8.92 -10.90
N ARG A 32 -3.06 9.94 -11.41
CA ARG A 32 -2.54 11.30 -11.63
C ARG A 32 -2.36 12.09 -10.33
N TYR A 33 -2.98 11.66 -9.23
CA TYR A 33 -3.10 12.42 -8.00
C TYR A 33 -2.27 11.83 -6.85
N THR A 34 -2.17 10.52 -6.79
CA THR A 34 -1.59 9.82 -5.65
C THR A 34 -0.91 8.55 -6.11
N LYS A 35 0.42 8.57 -6.19
CA LYS A 35 1.22 7.40 -6.56
C LYS A 35 1.72 6.71 -5.30
N ILE A 36 1.30 5.45 -5.11
CA ILE A 36 1.67 4.59 -3.99
C ILE A 36 2.22 3.30 -4.56
N GLY A 37 3.29 2.82 -3.95
CA GLY A 37 3.93 1.55 -4.29
C GLY A 37 4.23 0.74 -3.06
N VAL A 38 4.34 -0.56 -3.27
CA VAL A 38 4.79 -1.54 -2.30
C VAL A 38 5.70 -2.57 -2.97
N VAL A 39 6.53 -3.21 -2.16
CA VAL A 39 7.29 -4.40 -2.53
C VAL A 39 7.02 -5.47 -1.48
N VAL A 40 6.68 -6.68 -1.91
CA VAL A 40 6.48 -7.83 -1.02
C VAL A 40 7.63 -8.82 -1.23
N VAL A 41 8.35 -9.14 -0.17
CA VAL A 41 9.40 -10.16 -0.15
C VAL A 41 8.86 -11.37 0.60
N THR A 42 8.74 -12.48 -0.12
CA THR A 42 8.22 -13.73 0.42
C THR A 42 9.26 -14.46 1.26
N ALA A 43 8.81 -15.44 2.05
CA ALA A 43 9.70 -16.24 2.90
C ALA A 43 10.77 -17.02 2.13
N ASN A 44 10.57 -17.30 0.84
CA ASN A 44 11.55 -17.96 -0.04
C ASN A 44 12.37 -16.97 -0.89
N GLY A 45 12.21 -15.67 -0.68
CA GLY A 45 12.97 -14.62 -1.37
C GLY A 45 12.39 -14.13 -2.69
N ALA A 46 11.24 -14.63 -3.15
CA ALA A 46 10.56 -14.03 -4.29
C ALA A 46 10.10 -12.60 -3.97
N VAL A 47 10.28 -11.69 -4.93
CA VAL A 47 9.93 -10.28 -4.83
C VAL A 47 8.74 -9.99 -5.74
N VAL A 48 7.69 -9.37 -5.17
CA VAL A 48 6.47 -8.98 -5.89
C VAL A 48 6.24 -7.49 -5.72
N GLU A 49 6.14 -6.77 -6.83
CA GLU A 49 5.84 -5.34 -6.81
C GLU A 49 4.33 -5.07 -6.88
N GLY A 50 3.90 -4.02 -6.19
CA GLY A 50 2.56 -3.47 -6.31
C GLY A 50 2.61 -1.96 -6.43
N TYR A 51 1.69 -1.42 -7.21
CA TYR A 51 1.49 0.02 -7.39
C TYR A 51 0.02 0.25 -7.70
N ASN A 52 -0.53 1.38 -7.25
CA ASN A 52 -1.94 1.64 -7.48
C ASN A 52 -2.21 1.86 -8.97
N SER A 53 -3.06 1.02 -9.54
CA SER A 53 -3.29 0.91 -10.98
C SER A 53 -4.63 0.24 -11.27
N LEU A 54 -5.07 0.32 -12.53
CA LEU A 54 -6.23 -0.43 -13.01
C LEU A 54 -5.97 -1.93 -12.99
N PRO A 55 -6.99 -2.80 -12.91
CA PRO A 55 -6.83 -4.24 -13.03
C PRO A 55 -6.11 -4.65 -14.32
N VAL A 56 -5.38 -5.77 -14.29
CA VAL A 56 -4.63 -6.25 -15.46
C VAL A 56 -5.60 -6.51 -16.62
N GLY A 57 -5.34 -5.90 -17.77
CA GLY A 57 -6.18 -6.02 -18.97
C GLY A 57 -7.32 -5.01 -19.07
N VAL A 58 -7.55 -4.19 -18.03
CA VAL A 58 -8.48 -3.06 -18.08
C VAL A 58 -7.75 -1.85 -18.65
N LYS A 59 -8.30 -1.25 -19.71
CA LYS A 59 -7.73 -0.03 -20.31
C LYS A 59 -8.16 1.19 -19.50
N GLY A 60 -7.22 2.09 -19.26
CA GLY A 60 -7.52 3.41 -18.71
C GLY A 60 -8.16 4.33 -19.76
N ASP A 61 -9.05 5.18 -19.27
CA ASP A 61 -9.55 6.36 -19.97
C ASP A 61 -9.56 7.54 -18.98
N GLU A 62 -9.81 8.75 -19.48
CA GLU A 62 -9.75 9.97 -18.66
C GLU A 62 -10.71 9.90 -17.48
N GLN A 63 -11.93 9.42 -17.70
CA GLN A 63 -13.00 9.33 -16.70
C GLN A 63 -12.63 8.33 -15.59
N ARG A 64 -12.19 7.13 -15.95
CA ARG A 64 -11.77 6.08 -15.00
C ARG A 64 -10.61 6.48 -14.10
N LEU A 65 -9.74 7.37 -14.56
CA LEU A 65 -8.58 7.83 -13.79
C LEU A 65 -8.86 9.15 -13.05
N GLU A 66 -10.02 9.76 -13.28
CA GLU A 66 -10.38 11.05 -12.71
C GLU A 66 -10.91 10.90 -11.28
N ARG A 67 -10.59 11.89 -10.44
CA ARG A 67 -11.09 11.90 -9.07
C ARG A 67 -12.56 12.32 -9.10
N PRO A 68 -13.49 11.51 -8.57
CA PRO A 68 -14.89 11.86 -8.61
C PRO A 68 -15.20 13.07 -7.74
N THR A 69 -15.87 14.06 -8.34
CA THR A 69 -16.54 15.18 -7.67
C THR A 69 -17.99 15.21 -8.12
N PRO A 70 -18.91 15.86 -7.38
CA PRO A 70 -20.30 15.99 -7.82
C PRO A 70 -20.47 16.61 -9.22
N GLU A 71 -19.51 17.45 -9.64
CA GLU A 71 -19.52 18.10 -10.95
C GLU A 71 -18.94 17.23 -12.06
N THR A 72 -17.87 16.47 -11.78
CA THR A 72 -17.20 15.63 -12.79
C THR A 72 -17.85 14.25 -12.93
N HIS A 73 -18.50 13.76 -11.88
CA HIS A 73 -19.11 12.43 -11.77
C HIS A 73 -20.45 12.55 -11.02
N PRO A 74 -21.55 12.92 -11.72
CA PRO A 74 -22.87 12.97 -11.12
C PRO A 74 -23.32 11.58 -10.63
N GLU A 75 -24.36 11.53 -9.81
CA GLU A 75 -24.85 10.29 -9.21
C GLU A 75 -25.10 9.21 -10.27
N GLY A 76 -24.48 8.03 -10.07
CA GLY A 76 -24.52 6.91 -11.01
C GLY A 76 -23.31 6.81 -11.94
N ASP A 77 -22.42 7.80 -11.94
CA ASP A 77 -21.16 7.77 -12.69
C ASP A 77 -20.01 7.17 -11.88
N PHE A 78 -18.96 6.74 -12.57
CA PHE A 78 -17.82 6.01 -11.99
C PHE A 78 -16.49 6.72 -12.25
N GLY A 79 -15.59 6.66 -11.28
CA GLY A 79 -14.27 7.30 -11.38
C GLY A 79 -13.18 6.44 -10.76
N LYS A 80 -12.05 7.08 -10.43
CA LYS A 80 -10.85 6.37 -10.00
C LYS A 80 -11.02 5.46 -8.79
N TYR A 81 -11.96 5.79 -7.90
CA TYR A 81 -12.23 4.99 -6.69
C TYR A 81 -12.94 3.67 -6.98
N ASP A 82 -13.59 3.53 -8.14
CA ASP A 82 -14.26 2.31 -8.57
C ASP A 82 -13.31 1.38 -9.33
N TRP A 83 -12.32 1.96 -10.02
CA TRP A 83 -11.49 1.23 -10.97
C TRP A 83 -10.08 0.94 -10.49
N LEU A 84 -9.44 1.79 -9.69
CA LEU A 84 -8.07 1.52 -9.25
C LEU A 84 -8.02 0.59 -8.04
N HIS A 85 -7.10 -0.37 -8.12
CA HIS A 85 -6.61 -1.05 -6.93
C HIS A 85 -5.55 -0.19 -6.25
N HIS A 86 -5.53 -0.23 -4.93
CA HIS A 86 -4.39 0.22 -4.15
C HIS A 86 -3.19 -0.72 -4.34
N ALA A 87 -1.99 -0.22 -4.06
CA ALA A 87 -0.73 -0.90 -4.32
C ALA A 87 -0.62 -2.24 -3.56
N GLU A 88 -1.08 -2.27 -2.30
CA GLU A 88 -1.05 -3.43 -1.41
C GLU A 88 -1.87 -4.57 -1.99
N ARG A 89 -3.11 -4.28 -2.39
CA ARG A 89 -4.00 -5.26 -3.01
C ARG A 89 -3.49 -5.67 -4.38
N LYS A 90 -2.88 -4.74 -5.13
CA LYS A 90 -2.26 -5.03 -6.41
C LYS A 90 -1.13 -6.05 -6.28
N ALA A 91 -0.22 -5.89 -5.32
CA ALA A 91 0.84 -6.86 -5.04
C ALA A 91 0.29 -8.24 -4.68
N ILE A 92 -0.75 -8.29 -3.83
CA ILE A 92 -1.42 -9.54 -3.47
C ILE A 92 -2.03 -10.23 -4.70
N CYS A 93 -2.70 -9.47 -5.57
CA CYS A 93 -3.26 -9.99 -6.81
C CYS A 93 -2.17 -10.45 -7.80
N HIS A 94 -1.04 -9.74 -7.92
CA HIS A 94 0.10 -10.19 -8.73
C HIS A 94 0.65 -11.52 -8.22
N ALA A 95 0.90 -11.61 -6.91
CA ALA A 95 1.38 -12.85 -6.30
C ALA A 95 0.42 -14.02 -6.55
N ALA A 96 -0.88 -13.82 -6.35
CA ALA A 96 -1.89 -14.84 -6.60
C ALA A 96 -1.95 -15.26 -8.07
N ARG A 97 -1.86 -14.31 -9.00
CA ARG A 97 -1.86 -14.57 -10.44
C ARG A 97 -0.66 -15.41 -10.88
N ASP A 98 0.49 -15.15 -10.28
CA ASP A 98 1.76 -15.80 -10.65
C ASP A 98 2.07 -17.05 -9.80
N GLY A 99 1.15 -17.45 -8.91
CA GLY A 99 1.31 -18.62 -8.05
C GLY A 99 2.34 -18.45 -6.93
N VAL A 100 2.59 -17.21 -6.51
CA VAL A 100 3.55 -16.86 -5.46
C VAL A 100 2.85 -16.84 -4.10
N ALA A 101 3.30 -17.70 -3.18
CA ALA A 101 2.76 -17.77 -1.83
C ALA A 101 3.25 -16.60 -0.96
N LEU A 102 2.31 -15.91 -0.29
CA LEU A 102 2.60 -14.76 0.57
C LEU A 102 2.66 -15.07 2.07
N LYS A 103 2.41 -16.32 2.46
CA LYS A 103 2.46 -16.73 3.88
C LYS A 103 3.86 -16.49 4.45
N GLY A 104 3.94 -15.70 5.52
CA GLY A 104 5.18 -15.31 6.18
C GLY A 104 5.97 -14.23 5.45
N ALA A 105 5.41 -13.62 4.39
CA ALA A 105 6.07 -12.56 3.65
C ALA A 105 6.15 -11.25 4.45
N LYS A 106 7.00 -10.35 3.96
CA LYS A 106 7.14 -8.97 4.44
C LYS A 106 6.73 -8.01 3.35
N MET A 107 5.91 -7.02 3.67
CA MET A 107 5.53 -5.93 2.77
C MET A 107 6.26 -4.65 3.15
N TYR A 108 6.94 -4.06 2.19
CA TYR A 108 7.57 -2.75 2.26
C TYR A 108 6.66 -1.76 1.56
N ALA A 109 6.06 -0.84 2.30
CA ALA A 109 5.03 0.07 1.79
C ALA A 109 5.38 1.53 2.07
N MET A 110 5.04 2.40 1.12
CA MET A 110 5.24 3.84 1.30
C MET A 110 4.38 4.43 2.44
N LEU A 111 3.19 3.84 2.67
CA LEU A 111 2.18 4.36 3.59
C LEU A 111 1.42 3.21 4.26
N MET A 112 0.88 3.46 5.46
CA MET A 112 -0.05 2.55 6.14
C MET A 112 -1.27 2.25 5.24
N PRO A 113 -1.68 0.97 5.09
CA PRO A 113 -2.77 0.59 4.21
C PRO A 113 -4.12 1.13 4.69
N CYS A 114 -5.05 1.27 3.76
CA CYS A 114 -6.46 1.44 4.13
C CYS A 114 -7.03 0.15 4.74
N MET A 115 -8.18 0.23 5.43
CA MET A 115 -8.79 -0.92 6.10
C MET A 115 -9.01 -2.14 5.19
N ASN A 116 -9.47 -1.94 3.96
CA ASN A 116 -9.70 -3.04 3.01
C ASN A 116 -8.38 -3.71 2.58
N CYS A 117 -7.31 -2.93 2.44
CA CYS A 117 -5.99 -3.47 2.11
C CYS A 117 -5.36 -4.17 3.31
N ALA A 118 -5.55 -3.64 4.52
CA ALA A 118 -5.11 -4.28 5.76
C ALA A 118 -5.74 -5.67 5.96
N GLN A 119 -7.05 -5.80 5.72
CA GLN A 119 -7.73 -7.10 5.73
C GLN A 119 -7.08 -8.07 4.74
N ALA A 120 -6.83 -7.63 3.50
CA ALA A 120 -6.16 -8.47 2.50
C ALA A 120 -4.72 -8.85 2.89
N VAL A 121 -3.98 -7.94 3.53
CA VAL A 121 -2.63 -8.21 4.06
C VAL A 121 -2.69 -9.32 5.12
N VAL A 122 -3.63 -9.22 6.07
CA VAL A 122 -3.86 -10.26 7.09
C VAL A 122 -4.22 -11.60 6.42
N ASP A 123 -5.23 -11.62 5.57
CA ASP A 123 -5.77 -12.86 4.98
C ASP A 123 -4.81 -13.52 3.99
N SER A 124 -3.91 -12.75 3.36
CA SER A 124 -2.86 -13.30 2.48
C SER A 124 -1.69 -13.93 3.26
N GLY A 125 -1.67 -13.79 4.59
CA GLY A 125 -0.66 -14.37 5.47
C GLY A 125 0.65 -13.58 5.52
N ILE A 126 0.66 -12.32 5.08
CA ILE A 126 1.81 -11.42 5.26
C ILE A 126 2.00 -11.16 6.75
N ALA A 127 3.22 -11.35 7.26
CA ALA A 127 3.51 -11.36 8.69
C ALA A 127 4.11 -10.03 9.20
N GLU A 128 4.64 -9.20 8.29
CA GLU A 128 5.30 -7.95 8.66
C GLU A 128 5.06 -6.86 7.60
N LEU A 129 4.76 -5.65 8.07
CA LEU A 129 4.66 -4.44 7.29
C LEU A 129 5.78 -3.47 7.71
N VAL A 130 6.56 -2.99 6.75
CA VAL A 130 7.64 -2.01 6.93
C VAL A 130 7.29 -0.76 6.15
N LEU A 131 6.99 0.31 6.87
CA LEU A 131 6.56 1.59 6.33
C LEU A 131 7.72 2.55 6.12
N ASP A 132 7.58 3.47 5.17
CA ASP A 132 8.37 4.70 5.18
C ASP A 132 7.84 5.68 6.24
N TYR A 133 8.71 6.04 7.19
CA TYR A 133 8.36 6.90 8.31
C TYR A 133 8.04 8.32 7.85
N ASP A 134 8.88 8.92 7.02
CA ASP A 134 8.78 10.35 6.68
C ASP A 134 7.58 10.63 5.77
N PHE A 135 7.32 9.75 4.81
CA PHE A 135 6.14 9.78 3.95
C PHE A 135 4.87 9.56 4.76
N THR A 136 4.88 8.59 5.69
CA THR A 136 3.72 8.32 6.56
C THR A 136 3.39 9.54 7.42
N GLU A 137 4.38 10.16 8.08
CA GLU A 137 4.17 11.37 8.88
C GLU A 137 3.69 12.55 8.04
N THR A 138 4.23 12.72 6.83
CA THR A 138 3.77 13.76 5.88
C THR A 138 2.29 13.59 5.53
N TYR A 139 1.82 12.35 5.35
CA TYR A 139 0.40 12.08 5.09
C TYR A 139 -0.47 12.24 6.33
N ARG A 140 0.01 11.86 7.51
CA ARG A 140 -0.71 12.07 8.78
C ARG A 140 -0.93 13.57 9.05
N ALA A 141 0.06 14.40 8.75
CA ALA A 141 -0.04 15.86 8.92
C ALA A 141 -1.12 16.52 8.04
N LYS A 142 -1.62 15.85 7.00
CA LYS A 142 -2.68 16.37 6.11
C LYS A 142 -4.10 16.26 6.69
N GLY A 143 -4.31 15.59 7.81
CA GLY A 143 -5.56 15.67 8.59
C GLY A 143 -6.35 14.37 8.85
N ASN A 144 -7.06 14.45 9.98
CA ASN A 144 -7.98 13.59 10.73
C ASN A 144 -8.65 12.33 10.14
N ARG A 145 -8.98 12.16 8.84
CA ARG A 145 -9.62 10.89 8.41
C ARG A 145 -8.64 9.71 8.52
N TRP A 146 -7.42 9.91 8.05
CA TRP A 146 -6.41 8.85 7.94
C TRP A 146 -5.90 8.37 9.30
N GLU A 147 -5.87 9.25 10.29
CA GLU A 147 -5.40 8.89 11.62
C GLU A 147 -6.29 7.86 12.31
N TYR A 148 -7.62 8.02 12.25
CA TYR A 148 -8.55 7.04 12.80
C TYR A 148 -8.51 5.71 12.06
N ASP A 149 -8.37 5.75 10.74
CA ASP A 149 -8.26 4.52 9.94
C ASP A 149 -6.95 3.78 10.26
N PHE A 150 -5.83 4.50 10.39
CA PHE A 150 -4.55 3.89 10.76
C PHE A 150 -4.56 3.30 12.16
N GLN A 151 -5.24 3.91 13.13
CA GLN A 151 -5.41 3.33 14.46
C GLN A 151 -6.17 2.00 14.42
N ARG A 152 -7.25 1.93 13.63
CA ARG A 152 -8.03 0.69 13.48
C ARG A 152 -7.23 -0.39 12.75
N VAL A 153 -6.45 -0.01 11.75
CA VAL A 153 -5.53 -0.93 11.05
C VAL A 153 -4.46 -1.44 12.00
N ALA A 154 -3.84 -0.58 12.80
CA ALA A 154 -2.84 -0.98 13.78
C ALA A 154 -3.42 -1.95 14.83
N LEU A 155 -4.64 -1.71 15.29
CA LEU A 155 -5.36 -2.63 16.18
C LEU A 155 -5.59 -4.00 15.51
N MET A 156 -6.10 -4.03 14.28
CA MET A 156 -6.31 -5.27 13.52
C MET A 156 -5.00 -6.05 13.33
N PHE A 157 -3.92 -5.35 12.97
CA PHE A 157 -2.61 -5.98 12.82
C PHE A 157 -2.08 -6.54 14.14
N ALA A 158 -2.25 -5.82 15.25
CA ALA A 158 -1.88 -6.32 16.57
C ALA A 158 -2.66 -7.59 16.95
N GLU A 159 -3.98 -7.62 16.69
CA GLU A 159 -4.83 -8.80 16.94
C GLU A 159 -4.47 -9.99 16.03
N ALA A 160 -4.16 -9.73 14.76
CA ALA A 160 -3.79 -10.74 13.78
C ALA A 160 -2.32 -11.21 13.89
N GLY A 161 -1.50 -10.56 14.73
CA GLY A 161 -0.07 -10.86 14.87
C GLY A 161 0.79 -10.35 13.70
N VAL A 162 0.32 -9.38 12.93
CA VAL A 162 1.09 -8.69 11.88
C VAL A 162 1.96 -7.62 12.53
N LYS A 163 3.28 -7.74 12.37
CA LYS A 163 4.23 -6.75 12.91
C LYS A 163 4.23 -5.49 12.05
N VAL A 164 4.25 -4.32 12.66
CA VAL A 164 4.33 -3.04 11.93
C VAL A 164 5.56 -2.27 12.40
N ARG A 165 6.45 -1.96 11.46
CA ARG A 165 7.61 -1.09 11.67
C ARG A 165 7.58 0.08 10.73
N ALA A 166 8.25 1.16 11.11
CA ALA A 166 8.55 2.28 10.23
C ALA A 166 10.05 2.55 10.22
N ILE A 167 10.61 2.77 9.04
CA ILE A 167 12.00 3.15 8.83
C ILE A 167 12.06 4.43 8.02
N SER A 168 13.07 5.26 8.25
CA SER A 168 13.31 6.46 7.44
C SER A 168 14.27 6.10 6.32
N ILE A 169 13.93 6.45 5.08
CA ILE A 169 14.85 6.34 3.94
C ILE A 169 15.44 7.68 3.51
N SER A 170 15.04 8.76 4.18
CA SER A 170 15.60 10.09 4.03
C SER A 170 16.97 10.12 4.71
N GLU A 171 18.03 10.22 3.91
CA GLU A 171 19.36 10.64 4.37
C GLU A 171 19.48 12.17 4.27
#